data_AF-A0A8C3QKQ9-F1
#
_entry.id   AF-A0A8C3QKQ9-F1
#
_cell.length_a   1.000
_cell.length_b   1.000
_cell.length_c   1.000
_cell.angle_alpha   90.00
_cell.angle_beta   90.00
_cell.angle_gamma   90.00
#
_symmetry.space_group_name_H-M   'P 1'
#
loop_
_entity.id
_entity.type
_entity.pdbx_description
1 polymer ?
#
loop_
_entity_poly.entity_id
_entity_poly.type
_entity_poly.pdbx_seq_one_letter_code
_entity_poly.pdbx_strand_id
1 'polypeptide(L)'
;MAKVRDSGSVAWGLLALLLVAVLIIETQCKNDTEALKTYNRRIISRREVNCNEDEYKSDTQCCKKCRSGFVKNISCPTDIIKHCVPCEKGKEFMNHPNDLDKCLRCRSCDSKLGFEVLKNCTPEENTQCACAKNYYCSPAGCDNCVQCTICESGVIEKECTSASDTVCGTKGPATLWWVIGVGVLVLAILAIAGTLFWCKKKQKGFAINEHLDKMVYKPKPYVSIVALIIKISALCKEPFSI
;
A
#
# COMPACT_ATOMS: atom_id res chain seq x y z
N MET A 1 -101.82 -55.23 -32.15
CA MET A 1 -100.70 -54.78 -31.29
C MET A 1 -100.56 -53.27 -31.43
N ALA A 2 -100.68 -52.50 -30.35
CA ALA A 2 -100.36 -51.07 -30.34
C ALA A 2 -99.62 -50.75 -29.05
N LYS A 3 -98.32 -50.42 -29.16
CA LYS A 3 -97.44 -50.17 -28.02
C LYS A 3 -97.56 -48.70 -27.63
N VAL A 4 -98.52 -48.38 -26.75
CA VAL A 4 -98.61 -47.03 -26.15
C VAL A 4 -97.31 -46.78 -25.40
N ARG A 5 -96.64 -45.69 -25.77
CA ARG A 5 -95.28 -45.37 -25.35
C ARG A 5 -95.31 -44.77 -23.94
N ASP A 6 -94.56 -45.36 -23.03
CA ASP A 6 -94.48 -44.92 -21.64
C ASP A 6 -93.95 -43.49 -21.55
N SER A 7 -94.83 -42.56 -21.18
CA SER A 7 -94.52 -41.14 -21.01
C SER A 7 -94.01 -40.81 -19.60
N GLY A 8 -94.07 -41.76 -18.66
CA GLY A 8 -93.58 -41.61 -17.29
C GLY A 8 -92.06 -41.69 -17.22
N SER A 9 -91.44 -42.66 -17.92
CA SER A 9 -89.99 -42.87 -17.85
C SER A 9 -89.15 -41.67 -18.33
N VAL A 10 -89.67 -40.83 -19.23
CA VAL A 10 -88.94 -39.65 -19.74
C VAL A 10 -88.97 -38.49 -18.74
N ALA A 11 -90.12 -38.24 -18.10
CA ALA A 11 -90.26 -37.18 -17.11
C ALA A 11 -89.40 -37.42 -15.86
N TRP A 12 -89.31 -38.67 -15.41
CA TRP A 12 -88.46 -39.06 -14.28
C TRP A 12 -86.97 -38.97 -14.65
N GLY A 13 -86.59 -39.30 -15.88
CA GLY A 13 -85.22 -39.09 -16.39
C GLY A 13 -84.82 -37.60 -16.41
N LEU A 14 -85.72 -36.72 -16.87
CA LEU A 14 -85.50 -35.27 -16.85
C LEU A 14 -85.40 -34.71 -15.43
N LEU A 15 -86.24 -35.16 -14.51
CA LEU A 15 -86.15 -34.80 -13.08
C LEU A 15 -84.83 -35.25 -12.45
N ALA A 16 -84.38 -36.48 -12.73
CA ALA A 16 -83.09 -36.97 -12.25
C ALA A 16 -81.91 -36.15 -12.80
N LEU A 17 -81.94 -35.78 -14.08
CA LEU A 17 -80.93 -34.90 -14.69
C LEU A 17 -80.92 -33.49 -14.09
N LEU A 18 -82.09 -32.92 -13.78
CA LEU A 18 -82.19 -31.63 -13.11
C LEU A 18 -81.66 -31.67 -11.67
N LEU A 19 -81.96 -32.73 -10.91
CA LEU A 19 -81.42 -32.91 -9.56
C LEU A 19 -79.89 -33.07 -9.57
N VAL A 20 -79.35 -33.85 -10.50
CA VAL A 20 -77.89 -33.98 -10.69
C VAL A 20 -77.26 -32.63 -11.07
N ALA A 21 -77.90 -31.85 -11.95
CA ALA A 21 -77.41 -30.52 -12.31
C ALA A 21 -77.39 -29.55 -11.11
N VAL A 22 -78.43 -29.55 -10.27
CA VAL A 22 -78.48 -28.73 -9.04
C VAL A 22 -77.35 -29.12 -8.07
N LEU A 23 -77.15 -30.42 -7.82
CA LEU A 23 -76.07 -30.91 -6.94
C LEU A 23 -74.67 -30.55 -7.48
N ILE A 24 -74.47 -30.57 -8.80
CA ILE A 24 -73.22 -30.09 -9.43
C ILE A 24 -73.05 -28.58 -9.21
N ILE A 25 -74.10 -27.78 -9.36
CA ILE A 25 -74.04 -26.32 -9.13
C ILE A 25 -73.72 -26.00 -7.67
N GLU A 26 -74.37 -26.69 -6.70
CA GLU A 26 -74.12 -26.50 -5.28
C GLU A 26 -72.69 -26.88 -4.88
N THR A 27 -72.17 -28.02 -5.38
CA THR A 27 -70.80 -28.47 -5.07
C THR A 27 -69.74 -27.57 -5.67
N GLN A 28 -69.91 -27.12 -6.91
CA GLN A 28 -69.01 -26.13 -7.54
C GLN A 28 -69.03 -24.79 -6.79
N CYS A 29 -70.21 -24.25 -6.49
CA CYS A 29 -70.36 -22.98 -5.76
C CYS A 29 -69.73 -23.05 -4.35
N LYS A 30 -69.84 -24.19 -3.67
CA LYS A 30 -69.17 -24.43 -2.37
C LYS A 30 -67.65 -24.46 -2.53
N ASN A 31 -67.13 -25.19 -3.50
CA ASN A 31 -65.68 -25.26 -3.79
C ASN A 31 -65.10 -23.88 -4.11
N ASP A 32 -65.77 -23.10 -4.97
CA ASP A 32 -65.35 -21.74 -5.33
C ASP A 32 -65.34 -20.80 -4.10
N THR A 33 -66.34 -20.94 -3.22
CA THR A 33 -66.41 -20.19 -1.95
C THR A 33 -65.26 -20.55 -1.00
N GLU A 34 -64.91 -21.83 -0.89
CA GLU A 34 -63.79 -22.29 -0.05
C GLU A 34 -62.42 -21.91 -0.66
N ALA A 35 -62.30 -21.96 -1.98
CA ALA A 35 -61.14 -21.50 -2.74
C ALA A 35 -60.93 -19.98 -2.57
N LEU A 36 -61.98 -19.16 -2.71
CA LEU A 36 -61.93 -17.71 -2.53
C LEU A 36 -61.60 -17.32 -1.08
N LYS A 37 -62.18 -18.01 -0.08
CA LYS A 37 -61.81 -17.83 1.34
C LYS A 37 -60.34 -18.16 1.59
N THR A 38 -59.84 -19.24 0.99
CA THR A 38 -58.42 -19.64 1.08
C THR A 38 -57.49 -18.66 0.37
N TYR A 39 -57.89 -18.16 -0.79
CA TYR A 39 -57.17 -17.15 -1.58
C TYR A 39 -57.08 -15.82 -0.82
N ASN A 40 -58.19 -15.31 -0.29
CA ASN A 40 -58.21 -14.08 0.50
C ASN A 40 -57.40 -14.23 1.80
N ARG A 41 -57.45 -15.39 2.47
CA ARG A 41 -56.57 -15.69 3.62
C ARG A 41 -55.09 -15.64 3.22
N ARG A 42 -54.72 -16.19 2.05
CA ARG A 42 -53.36 -16.11 1.50
C ARG A 42 -52.95 -14.68 1.14
N ILE A 43 -53.84 -13.85 0.57
CA ILE A 43 -53.56 -12.44 0.28
C ILE A 43 -53.35 -11.63 1.57
N ILE A 44 -54.21 -11.79 2.57
CA ILE A 44 -54.06 -11.11 3.86
C ILE A 44 -52.74 -11.51 4.53
N SER A 45 -52.39 -12.80 4.48
CA SER A 45 -51.10 -13.33 4.93
C SER A 45 -49.89 -12.89 4.09
N ARG A 46 -50.10 -12.38 2.86
CA ARG A 46 -49.05 -11.95 1.93
C ARG A 46 -49.11 -10.45 1.64
N ARG A 47 -49.65 -9.66 2.57
CA ARG A 47 -49.44 -8.21 2.55
C ARG A 47 -47.99 -7.95 2.94
N GLU A 48 -47.16 -7.63 1.95
CA GLU A 48 -45.73 -7.40 2.19
C GLU A 48 -45.55 -6.16 3.08
N VAL A 49 -45.22 -6.42 4.34
CA VAL A 49 -44.83 -5.40 5.30
C VAL A 49 -43.54 -4.76 4.81
N ASN A 50 -43.62 -3.52 4.35
CA ASN A 50 -42.51 -2.72 3.89
C ASN A 50 -42.03 -1.83 5.04
N CYS A 51 -40.75 -1.95 5.42
CA CYS A 51 -40.17 -1.26 6.56
C CYS A 51 -39.24 -0.13 6.12
N ASN A 52 -38.99 0.82 7.01
CA ASN A 52 -38.06 1.92 6.78
C ASN A 52 -36.59 1.45 6.84
N GLU A 53 -35.65 2.27 6.40
CA GLU A 53 -34.21 1.91 6.40
C GLU A 53 -33.66 1.66 7.82
N ASP A 54 -34.19 2.36 8.83
CA ASP A 54 -33.85 2.19 10.24
C ASP A 54 -34.58 1.01 10.92
N GLU A 55 -35.34 0.24 10.14
CA GLU A 55 -36.13 -0.90 10.57
C GLU A 55 -35.72 -2.20 9.88
N TYR A 56 -36.11 -3.31 10.48
CA TYR A 56 -36.08 -4.65 9.90
C TYR A 56 -37.47 -5.30 10.03
N LYS A 57 -37.72 -6.33 9.23
CA LYS A 57 -38.99 -7.06 9.22
C LYS A 57 -38.92 -8.24 10.18
N SER A 58 -39.84 -8.30 11.14
CA SER A 58 -40.05 -9.46 12.02
C SER A 58 -41.47 -9.98 11.79
N ASP A 59 -41.58 -11.13 11.13
CA ASP A 59 -42.84 -11.79 10.73
C ASP A 59 -43.84 -10.83 10.04
N THR A 60 -44.74 -10.25 10.84
CA THR A 60 -45.86 -9.39 10.40
C THR A 60 -45.71 -7.91 10.81
N GLN A 61 -44.57 -7.48 11.37
CA GLN A 61 -44.35 -6.09 11.78
C GLN A 61 -42.94 -5.57 11.49
N CYS A 62 -42.80 -4.24 11.48
CA CYS A 62 -41.51 -3.56 11.39
C CYS A 62 -40.96 -3.26 12.77
N CYS A 63 -39.64 -3.34 12.88
CA CYS A 63 -38.91 -3.35 14.15
C CYS A 63 -37.70 -2.43 14.05
N LYS A 64 -37.52 -1.52 15.00
CA LYS A 64 -36.36 -0.62 15.01
C LYS A 64 -35.07 -1.41 15.19
N LYS A 65 -34.08 -1.14 14.33
CA LYS A 65 -32.73 -1.71 14.46
C LYS A 65 -32.06 -1.21 15.75
N CYS A 66 -31.21 -2.06 16.32
CA CYS A 66 -30.33 -1.65 17.42
C CYS A 66 -29.21 -0.78 16.87
N ARG A 67 -28.87 0.30 17.56
CA ARG A 67 -27.73 1.18 17.22
C ARG A 67 -26.39 0.46 17.40
N SER A 68 -25.31 1.05 16.87
CA SER A 68 -23.94 0.61 17.19
C SER A 68 -23.70 0.52 18.70
N GLY A 69 -22.93 -0.47 19.13
CA GLY A 69 -22.77 -0.84 20.53
C GLY A 69 -23.81 -1.82 21.08
N PHE A 70 -24.87 -2.14 20.33
CA PHE A 70 -26.01 -2.91 20.84
C PHE A 70 -26.53 -3.95 19.81
N VAL A 71 -27.14 -5.02 20.30
CA VAL A 71 -27.76 -6.11 19.53
C VAL A 71 -29.09 -6.52 20.14
N LYS A 72 -29.96 -7.22 19.38
CA LYS A 72 -31.28 -7.61 19.90
C LYS A 72 -31.18 -8.80 20.87
N ASN A 73 -31.92 -8.74 21.97
CA ASN A 73 -31.99 -9.81 22.98
C ASN A 73 -33.33 -10.56 22.97
N ILE A 74 -34.39 -9.92 22.49
CA ILE A 74 -35.74 -10.48 22.42
C ILE A 74 -36.41 -10.10 21.10
N SER A 75 -37.34 -10.94 20.65
CA SER A 75 -38.22 -10.66 19.52
C SER A 75 -38.93 -9.32 19.72
N CYS A 76 -38.80 -8.45 18.71
CA CYS A 76 -39.40 -7.12 18.54
C CYS A 76 -40.44 -6.68 19.60
N PRO A 77 -40.00 -6.09 20.72
CA PRO A 77 -40.87 -5.60 21.78
C PRO A 77 -41.39 -4.19 21.47
N THR A 78 -42.48 -3.80 22.14
CA THR A 78 -43.03 -2.42 22.10
C THR A 78 -42.10 -1.38 22.75
N ASP A 79 -41.14 -1.82 23.58
CA ASP A 79 -40.17 -0.99 24.28
C ASP A 79 -38.75 -1.24 23.73
N ILE A 80 -38.25 -0.27 22.96
CA ILE A 80 -36.95 -0.34 22.27
C ILE A 80 -35.78 -0.50 23.26
N ILE A 81 -35.89 0.03 24.49
CA ILE A 81 -34.83 -0.08 25.50
C ILE A 81 -34.67 -1.53 25.97
N LYS A 82 -35.76 -2.30 25.97
CA LYS A 82 -35.73 -3.75 26.25
C LYS A 82 -35.36 -4.60 25.04
N HIS A 83 -35.45 -4.05 23.83
CA HIS A 83 -35.06 -4.77 22.61
C HIS A 83 -33.55 -5.01 22.55
N CYS A 84 -32.78 -3.95 22.84
CA CYS A 84 -31.37 -3.86 22.53
C CYS A 84 -30.50 -3.96 23.79
N VAL A 85 -29.57 -4.92 23.82
CA VAL A 85 -28.58 -5.08 24.89
C VAL A 85 -27.18 -4.68 24.41
N PRO A 86 -26.34 -4.10 25.29
CA PRO A 86 -25.00 -3.66 24.90
C PRO A 86 -24.04 -4.83 24.66
N CYS A 87 -23.09 -4.65 23.73
CA CYS A 87 -21.98 -5.58 23.53
C CYS A 87 -21.01 -5.59 24.72
N GLU A 88 -20.37 -6.73 24.99
CA GLU A 88 -19.41 -6.84 26.09
C GLU A 88 -18.12 -6.07 25.79
N LYS A 89 -17.95 -4.92 26.47
CA LYS A 89 -16.80 -4.01 26.31
C LYS A 89 -15.46 -4.75 26.36
N GLY A 90 -14.69 -4.64 25.28
CA GLY A 90 -13.35 -5.25 25.17
C GLY A 90 -13.35 -6.70 24.69
N LYS A 91 -14.51 -7.35 24.51
CA LYS A 91 -14.63 -8.69 23.90
C LYS A 91 -15.47 -8.69 22.63
N GLU A 92 -16.48 -7.84 22.56
CA GLU A 92 -17.42 -7.78 21.44
C GLU A 92 -17.75 -6.34 21.04
N PHE A 93 -18.11 -6.15 19.76
CA PHE A 93 -18.46 -4.87 19.17
C PHE A 93 -19.61 -5.01 18.14
N MET A 94 -20.22 -3.88 17.80
CA MET A 94 -21.17 -3.74 16.69
C MET A 94 -21.10 -2.32 16.15
N ASN A 95 -20.55 -2.14 14.94
CA ASN A 95 -20.18 -0.83 14.39
C ASN A 95 -21.25 -0.16 13.51
N HIS A 96 -22.43 -0.75 13.39
CA HIS A 96 -23.51 -0.25 12.53
C HIS A 96 -24.90 -0.54 13.12
N PRO A 97 -25.95 0.18 12.70
CA PRO A 97 -27.34 -0.17 13.03
C PRO A 97 -27.70 -1.55 12.47
N ASN A 98 -28.19 -2.45 13.32
CA ASN A 98 -28.31 -3.88 13.02
C ASN A 98 -29.59 -4.52 13.59
N ASP A 99 -29.88 -5.71 13.11
CA ASP A 99 -30.96 -6.59 13.56
C ASP A 99 -30.41 -7.97 13.99
N LEU A 100 -29.17 -8.02 14.48
CA LEU A 100 -28.48 -9.25 14.86
C LEU A 100 -28.74 -9.61 16.34
N ASP A 101 -28.78 -10.91 16.64
CA ASP A 101 -28.95 -11.46 18.00
C ASP A 101 -27.64 -11.50 18.82
N LYS A 102 -26.49 -11.23 18.19
CA LYS A 102 -25.14 -11.36 18.79
C LYS A 102 -24.18 -10.32 18.25
N CYS A 103 -23.34 -9.81 19.12
CA CYS A 103 -22.27 -8.90 18.75
C CYS A 103 -21.15 -9.64 18.00
N LEU A 104 -20.35 -8.89 17.23
CA LEU A 104 -19.16 -9.41 16.58
C LEU A 104 -18.03 -9.49 17.61
N ARG A 105 -17.24 -10.58 17.62
CA ARG A 105 -16.08 -10.66 18.50
C ARG A 105 -14.98 -9.71 18.02
N CYS A 106 -14.36 -9.01 18.97
CA CYS A 106 -13.20 -8.17 18.71
C CYS A 106 -12.05 -8.99 18.10
N ARG A 107 -11.35 -8.44 17.10
CA ARG A 107 -10.12 -9.01 16.55
C ARG A 107 -9.02 -8.99 17.62
N SER A 108 -8.27 -10.08 17.75
CA SER A 108 -7.00 -10.11 18.47
C SER A 108 -5.84 -9.69 17.56
N CYS A 109 -4.96 -8.82 18.04
CA CYS A 109 -3.70 -8.51 17.38
C CYS A 109 -2.64 -9.54 17.84
N ASP A 110 -2.29 -10.50 16.99
CA ASP A 110 -1.34 -11.55 17.37
C ASP A 110 0.10 -11.04 17.26
N SER A 111 0.75 -10.89 18.41
CA SER A 111 2.17 -10.57 18.54
C SER A 111 3.11 -11.53 17.79
N LYS A 112 2.71 -12.81 17.57
CA LYS A 112 3.49 -13.79 16.79
C LYS A 112 3.51 -13.48 15.30
N LEU A 113 2.52 -12.72 14.83
CA LEU A 113 2.44 -12.21 13.46
C LEU A 113 2.97 -10.76 13.37
N GLY A 114 3.67 -10.28 14.41
CA GLY A 114 4.25 -8.93 14.45
C GLY A 114 3.23 -7.80 14.64
N PHE A 115 2.00 -8.08 15.09
CA PHE A 115 0.99 -7.05 15.34
C PHE A 115 0.99 -6.55 16.80
N GLU A 116 0.71 -5.25 16.97
CA GLU A 116 0.35 -4.63 18.26
C GLU A 116 -1.03 -3.96 18.18
N VAL A 117 -1.61 -3.67 19.34
CA VAL A 117 -2.92 -2.98 19.45
C VAL A 117 -2.71 -1.47 19.28
N LEU A 118 -3.18 -0.92 18.16
CA LEU A 118 -3.22 0.53 17.91
C LEU A 118 -4.42 1.18 18.61
N LYS A 119 -5.59 0.54 18.54
CA LYS A 119 -6.83 0.99 19.20
C LYS A 119 -7.52 -0.18 19.86
N ASN A 120 -7.81 -0.05 21.15
CA ASN A 120 -8.57 -1.04 21.92
C ASN A 120 -10.02 -1.14 21.42
N CYS A 121 -10.60 -2.33 21.50
CA CYS A 121 -11.99 -2.57 21.14
C CYS A 121 -12.97 -1.85 22.09
N THR A 122 -14.03 -1.27 21.54
CA THR A 122 -15.18 -0.73 22.28
C THR A 122 -16.46 -1.44 21.83
N PRO A 123 -17.61 -1.28 22.51
CA PRO A 123 -18.88 -1.82 22.01
C PRO A 123 -19.20 -1.35 20.58
N GLU A 124 -18.77 -0.17 20.17
CA GLU A 124 -19.05 0.43 18.87
C GLU A 124 -17.95 0.15 17.82
N GLU A 125 -16.73 -0.19 18.22
CA GLU A 125 -15.57 -0.27 17.33
C GLU A 125 -14.70 -1.52 17.58
N ASN A 126 -14.32 -2.19 16.49
CA ASN A 126 -13.37 -3.32 16.56
C ASN A 126 -11.96 -2.86 16.98
N THR A 127 -11.18 -3.77 17.54
CA THR A 127 -9.73 -3.59 17.73
C THR A 127 -9.06 -3.20 16.41
N GLN A 128 -8.23 -2.16 16.44
CA GLN A 128 -7.35 -1.83 15.31
C GLN A 128 -5.93 -2.32 15.63
N CYS A 129 -5.37 -3.11 14.71
CA CYS A 129 -4.01 -3.63 14.80
C CYS A 129 -3.08 -2.84 13.88
N ALA A 130 -1.85 -2.59 14.34
CA ALA A 130 -0.76 -2.08 13.51
C ALA A 130 0.43 -3.04 13.59
N CYS A 131 1.40 -2.91 12.68
CA CYS A 131 2.68 -3.59 12.86
C CYS A 131 3.41 -3.01 14.07
N ALA A 132 3.96 -3.90 14.89
CA ALA A 132 4.71 -3.53 16.08
C ALA A 132 5.96 -2.73 15.74
N LYS A 133 6.52 -2.02 16.72
CA LYS A 133 7.78 -1.28 16.51
C LYS A 133 8.88 -2.19 15.94
N ASN A 134 9.55 -1.71 14.88
CA ASN A 134 10.52 -2.46 14.07
C ASN A 134 9.94 -3.61 13.23
N TYR A 135 8.64 -3.55 12.92
CA TYR A 135 7.99 -4.37 11.89
C TYR A 135 7.24 -3.50 10.89
N TYR A 136 7.15 -3.97 9.65
CA TYR A 136 6.43 -3.33 8.55
C TYR A 136 5.53 -4.32 7.80
N CYS A 137 4.61 -3.80 7.01
CA CYS A 137 3.89 -4.58 6.02
C CYS A 137 3.54 -3.74 4.78
N SER A 138 3.66 -4.32 3.59
CA SER A 138 3.21 -3.67 2.35
C SER A 138 1.68 -3.69 2.24
N PRO A 139 1.02 -2.59 1.79
CA PRO A 139 -0.45 -2.50 1.71
C PRO A 139 -1.16 -3.61 0.90
N ALA A 140 -0.44 -4.35 0.07
CA ALA A 140 -0.97 -5.44 -0.75
C ALA A 140 -1.23 -6.76 0.00
N GLY A 141 -0.86 -6.89 1.29
CA GLY A 141 -1.15 -8.10 2.07
C GLY A 141 -0.62 -8.09 3.50
N CYS A 142 -1.40 -7.56 4.45
CA CYS A 142 -1.05 -7.53 5.88
C CYS A 142 -1.75 -8.63 6.69
N ASP A 143 -1.49 -9.87 6.30
CA ASP A 143 -1.81 -11.06 7.10
C ASP A 143 -0.75 -11.30 8.20
N ASN A 144 0.48 -10.84 7.98
CA ASN A 144 1.55 -10.74 8.98
C ASN A 144 2.37 -9.47 8.74
N CYS A 145 3.12 -9.06 9.77
CA CYS A 145 4.12 -8.01 9.68
C CYS A 145 5.53 -8.63 9.68
N VAL A 146 6.39 -8.12 8.82
CA VAL A 146 7.77 -8.56 8.63
C VAL A 146 8.70 -7.68 9.46
N GLN A 147 9.70 -8.25 10.12
CA GLN A 147 10.70 -7.48 10.86
C GLN A 147 11.51 -6.60 9.90
N CYS A 148 11.74 -5.34 10.26
CA CYS A 148 12.52 -4.42 9.44
C CYS A 148 13.98 -4.90 9.29
N THR A 149 14.55 -4.69 8.10
CA THR A 149 15.95 -4.98 7.79
C THR A 149 16.89 -4.15 8.67
N ILE A 150 17.90 -4.80 9.23
CA ILE A 150 18.97 -4.16 10.02
C ILE A 150 20.20 -3.99 9.12
N CYS A 151 20.64 -2.74 8.93
CA CYS A 151 21.74 -2.43 8.03
C CYS A 151 23.10 -2.73 8.68
N GLU A 152 23.78 -3.80 8.24
CA GLU A 152 25.13 -4.17 8.71
C GLU A 152 26.17 -3.04 8.53
N SER A 153 26.00 -2.22 7.48
CA SER A 153 26.84 -1.05 7.25
C SER A 153 26.68 0.02 8.33
N GLY A 154 25.59 0.00 9.11
CA GLY A 154 25.17 1.07 10.01
C GLY A 154 24.70 2.34 9.29
N VAL A 155 24.53 2.30 7.96
CA VAL A 155 24.05 3.43 7.15
C VAL A 155 22.62 3.15 6.73
N ILE A 156 21.68 3.96 7.23
CA ILE A 156 20.27 3.92 6.88
C ILE A 156 20.02 5.05 5.86
N GLU A 157 19.45 4.71 4.71
CA GLU A 157 19.03 5.67 3.68
C GLU A 157 17.54 6.05 3.87
N LYS A 158 16.71 5.07 4.27
CA LYS A 158 15.32 5.30 4.68
C LYS A 158 15.01 4.49 5.93
N GLU A 159 14.44 5.16 6.92
CA GLU A 159 13.94 4.54 8.14
C GLU A 159 12.77 3.60 7.85
N CYS A 160 12.64 2.55 8.65
CA CYS A 160 11.48 1.66 8.57
C CYS A 160 10.21 2.38 9.04
N THR A 161 9.08 2.07 8.40
CA THR A 161 7.74 2.52 8.80
C THR A 161 6.81 1.33 8.89
N SER A 162 5.62 1.48 9.47
CA SER A 162 4.63 0.40 9.48
C SER A 162 4.22 -0.07 8.07
N ALA A 163 4.49 0.71 7.03
CA ALA A 163 4.14 0.43 5.63
C ALA A 163 5.34 0.07 4.72
N SER A 164 6.58 0.21 5.18
CA SER A 164 7.79 0.07 4.36
C SER A 164 9.02 -0.34 5.15
N ASP A 165 9.85 -1.21 4.57
CA ASP A 165 11.11 -1.64 5.18
C ASP A 165 12.14 -0.50 5.32
N THR A 166 13.16 -0.72 6.16
CA THR A 166 14.41 0.02 6.14
C THR A 166 15.09 -0.11 4.78
N VAL A 167 15.66 0.97 4.24
CA VAL A 167 16.56 0.92 3.08
C VAL A 167 17.98 1.19 3.54
N CYS A 168 18.90 0.26 3.25
CA CYS A 168 20.29 0.33 3.70
C CYS A 168 21.21 0.98 2.67
N GLY A 169 21.98 1.97 3.13
CA GLY A 169 23.02 2.60 2.34
C GLY A 169 24.36 1.86 2.42
N THR A 170 25.20 2.07 1.40
CA THR A 170 26.59 1.59 1.42
C THR A 170 27.51 2.60 2.08
N LYS A 171 28.45 2.15 2.92
CA LYS A 171 29.65 2.94 3.23
C LYS A 171 30.49 3.00 1.96
N GLY A 172 30.41 4.12 1.24
CA GLY A 172 31.28 4.36 0.09
C GLY A 172 32.76 4.21 0.50
N PRO A 173 33.63 3.66 -0.37
CA PRO A 173 35.05 3.61 -0.06
C PRO A 173 35.51 5.04 0.19
N ALA A 174 36.13 5.29 1.35
CA ALA A 174 36.77 6.56 1.62
C ALA A 174 37.84 6.76 0.54
N THR A 175 37.54 7.61 -0.45
CA THR A 175 38.44 7.83 -1.58
C THR A 175 39.73 8.35 -0.99
N LEU A 176 40.81 7.58 -1.21
CA LEU A 176 42.11 7.87 -0.62
C LEU A 176 42.79 9.02 -1.38
N TRP A 177 42.10 10.16 -1.50
CA TRP A 177 42.65 11.41 -2.03
C TRP A 177 43.90 11.84 -1.26
N TRP A 178 44.01 11.46 0.03
CA TRP A 178 45.24 11.60 0.79
C TRP A 178 46.37 10.68 0.30
N VAL A 179 46.09 9.46 -0.16
CA VAL A 179 47.10 8.59 -0.81
C VAL A 179 47.51 9.14 -2.17
N ILE A 180 46.57 9.68 -2.96
CA ILE A 180 46.90 10.37 -4.23
C ILE A 180 47.78 11.60 -3.93
N GLY A 181 47.41 12.42 -2.95
CA GLY A 181 48.17 13.61 -2.53
C GLY A 181 49.57 13.26 -2.00
N VAL A 182 49.70 12.22 -1.17
CA VAL A 182 50.99 11.72 -0.68
C VAL A 182 51.84 11.17 -1.83
N GLY A 183 51.24 10.43 -2.77
CA GLY A 183 51.93 9.93 -3.96
C GLY A 183 52.51 11.07 -4.82
N VAL A 184 51.71 12.11 -5.09
CA VAL A 184 52.16 13.32 -5.81
C VAL A 184 53.26 14.06 -5.05
N LEU A 185 53.13 14.20 -3.72
CA LEU A 185 54.14 14.86 -2.88
C LEU A 185 55.48 14.10 -2.88
N VAL A 186 55.46 12.78 -2.78
CA VAL A 186 56.67 11.93 -2.85
C VAL A 186 57.34 12.05 -4.22
N LEU A 187 56.56 12.02 -5.32
CA LEU A 187 57.11 12.21 -6.67
C LEU A 187 57.75 13.59 -6.84
N ALA A 188 57.15 14.65 -6.31
CA ALA A 188 57.74 16.00 -6.32
C ALA A 188 59.06 16.06 -5.53
N ILE A 189 59.11 15.45 -4.33
CA ILE A 189 60.34 15.39 -3.52
C ILE A 189 61.45 14.62 -4.25
N LEU A 190 61.14 13.50 -4.92
CA LEU A 190 62.12 12.74 -5.70
C LEU A 190 62.65 13.54 -6.90
N ALA A 191 61.80 14.30 -7.59
CA ALA A 191 62.23 15.19 -8.68
C ALA A 191 63.14 16.34 -8.16
N ILE A 192 62.82 16.93 -7.00
CA ILE A 192 63.65 17.95 -6.35
C ILE A 192 65.00 17.35 -5.91
N ALA A 193 65.00 16.16 -5.30
CA ALA A 193 66.24 15.47 -4.91
C ALA A 193 67.12 15.13 -6.12
N GLY A 194 66.51 14.64 -7.22
CA GLY A 194 67.21 14.35 -8.47
C GLY A 194 67.82 15.58 -9.12
N THR A 195 67.09 16.70 -9.19
CA THR A 195 67.61 17.96 -9.73
C THR A 195 68.72 18.55 -8.86
N LEU A 196 68.59 18.52 -7.53
CA LEU A 196 69.65 18.94 -6.61
C LEU A 196 70.91 18.08 -6.72
N PHE A 197 70.76 16.75 -6.90
CA PHE A 197 71.87 15.84 -7.14
C PHE A 197 72.58 16.12 -8.47
N TRP A 198 71.82 16.36 -9.55
CA TRP A 198 72.36 16.81 -10.84
C TRP A 198 73.10 18.15 -10.74
N CYS A 199 72.53 19.14 -10.05
CA CYS A 199 73.17 20.45 -9.83
C CYS A 199 74.48 20.32 -9.04
N LYS A 200 74.50 19.51 -7.97
CA LYS A 200 75.74 19.23 -7.21
C LYS A 200 76.77 18.46 -8.05
N LYS A 201 76.36 17.53 -8.92
CA LYS A 201 77.26 16.85 -9.85
C LYS A 201 77.86 17.83 -10.88
N LYS A 202 77.06 18.78 -11.39
CA LYS A 202 77.50 19.82 -12.33
C LYS A 202 78.48 20.82 -11.71
N GLN A 203 78.24 21.27 -10.47
CA GLN A 203 79.19 22.14 -9.75
C GLN A 203 80.53 21.45 -9.50
N LYS A 204 80.54 20.16 -9.11
CA LYS A 204 81.78 19.38 -8.95
C LYS A 204 82.55 19.21 -10.26
N GLY A 205 81.87 19.17 -11.41
CA GLY A 205 82.52 19.20 -12.72
C GLY A 205 83.12 20.56 -13.10
N PHE A 206 82.50 21.66 -12.66
CA PHE A 206 82.99 23.02 -12.95
C PHE A 206 84.21 23.40 -12.08
N ALA A 207 84.20 23.05 -10.80
CA ALA A 207 85.28 23.37 -9.86
C ALA A 207 86.64 22.72 -10.20
N ILE A 208 86.65 21.63 -10.98
CA ILE A 208 87.89 20.98 -11.44
C ILE A 208 88.54 21.79 -12.57
N ASN A 209 87.77 22.43 -13.44
CA ASN A 209 88.30 23.22 -14.56
C ASN A 209 88.88 24.57 -14.13
N GLU A 210 88.39 25.18 -13.04
CA GLU A 210 88.87 26.48 -12.57
C GLU A 210 90.30 26.41 -11.98
N HIS A 211 90.74 25.22 -11.53
CA HIS A 211 92.05 25.04 -10.90
C HIS A 211 93.21 24.80 -11.87
N LEU A 212 92.93 24.65 -13.18
CA LEU A 212 93.92 24.38 -14.23
C LEU A 212 94.14 25.57 -15.21
N ASP A 213 93.54 26.75 -14.95
CA ASP A 213 93.61 27.92 -15.84
C ASP A 213 94.49 29.08 -15.30
N LYS A 214 95.24 28.85 -14.22
CA LYS A 214 96.10 29.87 -13.57
C LYS A 214 97.60 29.80 -13.87
N MET A 215 98.02 28.99 -14.84
CA MET A 215 99.39 29.05 -15.40
C MET A 215 99.40 28.92 -16.92
N VAL A 216 99.41 30.07 -17.61
CA VAL A 216 100.33 30.44 -18.72
C VAL A 216 99.85 31.74 -19.38
N TYR A 217 100.80 32.62 -19.71
CA TYR A 217 100.55 33.97 -20.22
C TYR A 217 100.74 34.05 -21.76
N LYS A 218 99.72 34.56 -22.46
CA LYS A 218 99.70 35.48 -23.63
C LYS A 218 100.85 35.47 -24.67
N PRO A 219 100.54 35.66 -25.97
CA PRO A 219 100.28 37.03 -26.46
C PRO A 219 99.15 37.24 -27.49
N LYS A 220 98.75 38.52 -27.67
CA LYS A 220 98.05 39.06 -28.85
C LYS A 220 99.11 39.65 -29.81
N PRO A 221 98.88 39.69 -31.14
CA PRO A 221 98.03 40.71 -31.80
C PRO A 221 96.87 40.05 -32.59
N TYR A 222 96.08 40.68 -33.48
CA TYR A 222 96.02 42.06 -33.98
C TYR A 222 94.56 42.59 -34.07
N VAL A 223 94.15 43.13 -35.24
CA VAL A 223 92.93 43.89 -35.56
C VAL A 223 92.42 43.49 -36.96
N SER A 224 91.10 43.37 -37.14
CA SER A 224 90.42 43.85 -38.36
C SER A 224 88.94 44.13 -38.08
N ILE A 225 88.51 45.35 -38.39
CA ILE A 225 87.13 45.86 -38.18
C ILE A 225 86.25 45.66 -39.44
N VAL A 226 86.76 44.91 -40.44
CA VAL A 226 86.22 44.85 -41.82
C VAL A 226 85.31 43.62 -42.07
N ALA A 227 84.77 43.02 -41.00
CA ALA A 227 83.67 42.05 -41.06
C ALA A 227 82.41 42.65 -40.38
N LEU A 228 82.13 43.92 -40.65
CA LEU A 228 81.06 44.33 -41.58
C LEU A 228 79.72 43.63 -41.27
N ILE A 229 78.75 44.27 -40.62
CA ILE A 229 77.86 45.33 -41.18
C ILE A 229 76.94 44.81 -42.32
N ILE A 230 77.15 43.58 -42.85
CA ILE A 230 76.39 43.03 -43.99
C ILE A 230 75.09 42.30 -43.57
N LYS A 231 74.90 41.92 -42.30
CA LYS A 231 73.76 41.07 -41.86
C LYS A 231 72.88 41.64 -40.74
N ILE A 232 72.69 42.97 -40.69
CA ILE A 232 71.66 43.62 -39.85
C ILE A 232 70.51 44.22 -40.70
N SER A 233 70.64 44.29 -42.02
CA SER A 233 69.78 45.11 -42.89
C SER A 233 68.65 44.39 -43.64
N ALA A 234 68.29 43.15 -43.29
CA ALA A 234 67.19 42.43 -43.96
C ALA A 234 66.37 41.58 -42.97
N LEU A 235 65.04 41.67 -43.12
CA LEU A 235 63.99 40.99 -42.32
C LEU A 235 63.81 41.61 -40.92
N CYS A 236 63.20 42.79 -40.78
CA CYS A 236 61.75 43.07 -40.91
C CYS A 236 60.85 42.11 -40.10
N LYS A 237 59.80 42.54 -39.39
CA LYS A 237 59.30 43.88 -39.02
C LYS A 237 58.19 43.66 -37.97
N GLU A 238 58.21 44.38 -36.85
CA GLU A 238 57.10 44.44 -35.87
C GLU A 238 55.90 45.26 -36.43
N PRO A 239 54.72 45.39 -35.76
CA PRO A 239 54.27 44.78 -34.49
C PRO A 239 52.77 44.30 -34.45
N PHE A 240 52.31 43.87 -33.26
CA PHE A 240 50.97 44.08 -32.66
C PHE A 240 49.66 43.52 -33.28
N SER A 241 48.90 42.80 -32.44
CA SER A 241 47.61 43.30 -31.93
C SER A 241 47.25 42.69 -30.58
N ILE A 242 46.39 43.41 -29.85
CA ILE A 242 45.80 43.07 -28.54
C ILE A 242 44.56 42.21 -28.73
#